data_AF-A0A7V3PA33-F1
#
_entry.id   AF-A0A7V3PA33-F1
#
_cell.length_a   1.000
_cell.length_b   1.000
_cell.length_c   1.000
_cell.angle_alpha   90.00
_cell.angle_beta   90.00
_cell.angle_gamma   90.00
#
_symmetry.space_group_name_H-M   'P 1'
#
loop_
_entity.id
_entity.type
_entity.pdbx_description
1 polymer ?
#
loop_
_entity_poly.entity_id
_entity_poly.type
_entity_poly.pdbx_seq_one_letter_code
_entity_poly.pdbx_strand_id
1 'polypeptide(L)'
;MGFIDRVWEAGGTRYLSIDYAEMLTGEEARQAAIEAGDLSPGEDLPNDYYIRNVNPKKRQFRVSLSVAITTSTRWAPHEGMGAPCSWADFMSFWGPGPLPEGDRHLHAVPWWIVRDGDLVIRIDEQYLP
;
A
#
# COMPACT_ATOMS: atom_id res chain seq x y z
N MET A 1 3.36 6.88 1.87
CA MET A 1 2.65 5.63 1.55
C MET A 1 1.66 5.89 0.42
N GLY A 2 1.04 4.85 -0.12
CA GLY A 2 0.02 4.99 -1.14
C GLY A 2 -0.67 3.68 -1.45
N PHE A 3 -1.68 3.73 -2.30
CA PHE A 3 -2.40 2.55 -2.78
C PHE A 3 -1.80 2.12 -4.10
N ILE A 4 -1.23 0.92 -4.13
CA ILE A 4 -0.78 0.30 -5.37
C ILE A 4 -2.03 -0.10 -6.16
N ASP A 5 -2.09 0.26 -7.44
CA ASP A 5 -3.20 -0.12 -8.31
C ASP A 5 -2.79 -1.14 -9.38
N ARG A 6 -1.47 -1.27 -9.61
CA ARG A 6 -0.94 -2.18 -10.62
C ARG A 6 0.52 -2.51 -10.38
N VAL A 7 0.90 -3.75 -10.64
CA VAL A 7 2.29 -4.18 -10.86
C VAL A 7 2.37 -4.98 -12.15
N TRP A 8 3.51 -4.92 -12.84
CA TRP A 8 3.70 -5.65 -14.09
C TRP A 8 5.18 -5.83 -14.43
N GLU A 9 5.43 -6.73 -15.39
CA GLU A 9 6.72 -6.86 -16.05
C GLU A 9 6.58 -6.52 -17.54
N ALA A 10 7.57 -5.81 -18.09
CA ALA A 10 7.67 -5.51 -19.52
C ALA A 10 9.14 -5.53 -19.94
N GLY A 11 9.48 -6.34 -20.94
CA GLY A 11 10.85 -6.45 -21.46
C GLY A 11 11.89 -6.83 -20.39
N GLY A 12 11.52 -7.70 -19.43
CA GLY A 12 12.38 -8.09 -18.30
C GLY A 12 12.55 -7.03 -17.21
N THR A 13 11.87 -5.89 -17.32
CA THR A 13 11.85 -4.84 -16.28
C THR A 13 10.57 -4.92 -15.47
N ARG A 14 10.68 -4.77 -14.15
CA ARG A 14 9.56 -4.73 -13.20
C ARG A 14 9.08 -3.31 -12.97
N TYR A 15 7.78 -3.16 -12.80
CA TYR A 15 7.14 -1.86 -12.59
C TYR A 15 6.01 -1.95 -11.58
N LEU A 16 5.75 -0.83 -10.91
CA LEU A 16 4.55 -0.61 -10.12
C LEU A 16 3.95 0.76 -10.40
N SER A 17 2.65 0.87 -10.20
CA SER A 17 1.87 2.10 -10.19
C SER A 17 1.28 2.30 -8.80
N ILE A 18 1.44 3.49 -8.25
CA ILE A 18 1.00 3.85 -6.90
C ILE A 18 0.33 5.23 -6.91
N ASP A 19 -0.77 5.34 -6.18
CA ASP A 19 -1.45 6.58 -5.86
C ASP A 19 -1.07 7.00 -4.43
N TYR A 20 -0.41 8.14 -4.28
CA TYR A 20 0.14 8.54 -2.99
C TYR A 20 -0.95 9.05 -2.05
N ALA A 21 -0.87 8.63 -0.79
CA ALA A 21 -1.76 9.08 0.27
C ALA A 21 -0.95 9.46 1.52
N GLU A 22 -1.51 10.36 2.31
CA GLU A 22 -1.00 10.74 3.62
C GLU A 22 -1.76 9.95 4.68
N MET A 23 -1.03 9.37 5.63
CA MET A 23 -1.61 8.88 6.89
C MET A 23 -1.26 9.87 7.97
N LEU A 24 -2.30 10.45 8.55
CA LEU A 24 -2.24 11.40 9.65
C LEU A 24 -2.61 10.66 10.94
N THR A 25 -2.14 11.18 12.07
CA THR A 25 -2.52 10.67 13.40
C THR A 25 -2.85 11.82 14.35
N GLY A 26 -3.54 11.53 15.45
CA GLY A 26 -3.87 12.52 16.48
C GLY A 26 -4.75 13.68 15.97
N GLU A 27 -4.50 14.89 16.47
CA GLU A 27 -5.33 16.05 16.14
C GLU A 27 -5.29 16.42 14.65
N GLU A 28 -4.15 16.24 13.99
CA GLU A 28 -4.03 16.50 12.55
C GLU A 28 -4.95 15.57 11.74
N ALA A 29 -5.05 14.30 12.13
CA ALA A 29 -5.95 13.34 11.51
C ALA A 29 -7.42 13.73 11.71
N ARG A 30 -7.77 14.12 12.94
CA ARG A 30 -9.13 14.53 13.29
C ARG A 30 -9.56 15.77 12.51
N GLN A 31 -8.71 16.80 12.44
CA GLN A 31 -9.00 18.00 11.67
C GLN A 31 -9.14 17.69 10.18
N ALA A 32 -8.25 16.87 9.61
CA ALA A 32 -8.34 16.47 8.22
C ALA A 32 -9.63 15.68 7.90
N ALA A 33 -10.09 14.82 8.82
CA ALA A 33 -11.34 14.08 8.68
C ALA A 33 -12.56 15.01 8.73
N ILE A 34 -12.54 16.02 9.61
CA ILE A 34 -13.60 17.05 9.71
C ILE A 34 -13.64 17.91 8.43
N GLU A 35 -12.48 18.36 7.94
CA GLU A 35 -12.37 19.13 6.70
C GLU A 35 -12.87 18.35 5.47
N ALA A 36 -12.67 17.03 5.45
CA ALA A 36 -13.17 16.15 4.41
C ALA A 36 -14.67 15.83 4.53
N GLY A 37 -15.29 16.12 5.69
CA GLY A 37 -16.68 15.77 5.99
C GLY A 37 -16.89 14.31 6.41
N ASP A 38 -15.81 13.57 6.68
CA ASP A 38 -15.84 12.17 7.13
C ASP A 38 -16.07 12.06 8.65
N LEU A 39 -15.93 13.17 9.38
CA LEU A 39 -16.11 13.26 10.82
C LEU A 39 -16.84 14.56 11.19
N SER A 40 -17.82 14.49 12.09
CA SER A 40 -18.50 15.71 12.57
C SER A 40 -17.64 16.44 13.61
N PRO A 41 -17.71 17.78 13.70
CA PRO A 41 -17.05 18.52 14.78
C PRO A 41 -17.50 18.03 16.16
N GLY A 42 -16.54 17.58 16.97
CA GLY A 42 -16.79 17.06 18.31
C GLY A 42 -16.86 15.53 18.40
N GLU A 43 -16.85 14.83 17.27
CA GLU A 43 -16.67 13.38 17.26
C GLU A 43 -15.20 12.99 17.44
N ASP A 44 -14.99 11.81 18.00
CA ASP A 44 -13.67 11.19 18.13
C ASP A 44 -13.35 10.39 16.87
N LEU A 45 -12.10 10.46 16.43
CA LEU A 45 -11.64 9.76 15.26
C LEU A 45 -11.47 8.26 15.59
N PRO A 46 -12.17 7.35 14.89
CA PRO A 46 -11.96 5.92 15.09
C PRO A 46 -10.54 5.52 14.68
N ASN A 47 -9.91 4.66 15.48
CA ASN A 47 -8.57 4.09 15.26
C ASN A 47 -7.38 5.09 15.25
N ASP A 48 -7.59 6.34 15.70
CA ASP A 48 -6.56 7.38 15.86
C ASP A 48 -5.75 7.74 14.59
N TYR A 49 -6.17 7.29 13.42
CA TYR A 49 -5.55 7.61 12.13
C TYR A 49 -6.57 8.03 11.07
N TYR A 50 -6.12 8.86 10.13
CA TYR A 50 -6.91 9.24 8.96
C TYR A 50 -6.02 9.18 7.72
N ILE A 51 -6.47 8.46 6.69
CA ILE A 51 -5.74 8.36 5.42
C ILE A 51 -6.46 9.22 4.39
N ARG A 52 -5.75 10.21 3.85
CA ARG A 52 -6.30 11.10 2.81
C ARG A 52 -5.47 11.06 1.54
N ASN A 53 -6.16 11.11 0.41
CA ASN A 53 -5.55 11.32 -0.88
C ASN A 53 -6.03 12.64 -1.48
N VAL A 54 -5.18 13.67 -1.38
CA VAL A 54 -5.45 15.00 -1.93
C VAL A 54 -4.98 15.17 -3.39
N ASN A 55 -4.28 14.17 -3.94
CA ASN A 55 -3.74 14.22 -5.29
C ASN A 55 -3.76 12.83 -5.96
N PRO A 56 -4.87 12.46 -6.65
CA PRO A 56 -5.10 11.12 -7.20
C PRO A 56 -4.25 10.79 -8.42
N LYS A 57 -3.21 11.59 -8.72
CA LYS A 57 -2.32 11.30 -9.83
C LYS A 57 -1.58 9.99 -9.51
N LYS A 58 -1.51 9.09 -10.48
CA LYS A 58 -0.76 7.84 -10.32
C LYS A 58 0.67 8.02 -10.73
N ARG A 59 1.60 7.49 -9.94
CA ARG A 59 3.05 7.54 -10.22
C ARG A 59 3.54 6.13 -10.52
N GLN A 60 4.39 6.02 -11.53
CA GLN A 60 4.94 4.76 -11.97
C GLN A 60 6.44 4.74 -11.71
N PHE A 61 6.92 3.61 -11.21
CA PHE A 61 8.33 3.43 -10.90
C PHE A 61 8.83 2.09 -11.46
N ARG A 62 10.11 2.05 -11.79
CA ARG A 62 10.81 0.78 -12.00
C ARG A 62 11.05 0.14 -10.65
N VAL A 63 11.04 -1.19 -10.61
CA VAL A 63 11.28 -1.97 -9.40
C VAL A 63 12.54 -2.79 -9.59
N SER A 64 13.39 -2.80 -8.56
CA SER A 64 14.62 -3.59 -8.56
C SER A 64 14.31 -5.08 -8.71
N LEU A 65 15.18 -5.81 -9.42
CA LEU A 65 15.11 -7.27 -9.47
C LEU A 65 15.38 -7.91 -8.10
N SER A 66 16.03 -7.18 -7.19
CA SER A 66 16.32 -7.58 -5.81
C SER A 66 15.47 -6.83 -4.77
N VAL A 67 14.31 -6.31 -5.16
CA VAL A 67 13.40 -5.60 -4.25
C VAL A 67 13.06 -6.47 -3.04
N ALA A 68 13.14 -5.88 -1.84
CA ALA A 68 12.63 -6.52 -0.62
C ALA A 68 11.14 -6.18 -0.47
N ILE A 69 10.29 -7.19 -0.28
CA ILE A 69 8.85 -7.00 -0.10
C ILE A 69 8.44 -7.65 1.22
N THR A 70 7.64 -6.95 2.02
CA THR A 70 7.04 -7.48 3.24
C THR A 70 5.53 -7.29 3.26
N THR A 71 4.81 -8.32 3.69
CA THR A 71 3.36 -8.29 3.92
C THR A 71 3.06 -8.43 5.41
N SER A 72 2.12 -7.64 5.90
CA SER A 72 1.74 -7.56 7.31
C SER A 72 0.48 -8.36 7.63
N THR A 73 -0.47 -8.43 6.70
CA THR A 73 -1.79 -9.06 6.95
C THR A 73 -2.06 -10.28 6.09
N ARG A 74 -1.08 -10.73 5.30
CA ARG A 74 -1.22 -11.91 4.45
C ARG A 74 -0.72 -13.18 5.15
N TRP A 75 -1.66 -14.01 5.60
CA TRP A 75 -1.39 -15.19 6.45
C TRP A 75 -1.13 -16.50 5.70
N ALA A 76 -1.29 -16.52 4.38
CA ALA A 76 -0.92 -17.62 3.51
C ALA A 76 -0.27 -17.05 2.24
N PRO A 77 0.85 -17.62 1.74
CA PRO A 77 1.51 -18.85 2.18
C PRO A 77 2.46 -18.67 3.38
N HIS A 78 2.51 -17.48 4.00
CA HIS A 78 3.44 -17.16 5.08
C HIS A 78 2.73 -16.92 6.41
N GLU A 79 3.33 -17.36 7.51
CA GLU A 79 2.81 -17.12 8.86
C GLU A 79 3.45 -15.86 9.47
N GLY A 80 2.65 -15.06 10.17
CA GLY A 80 3.13 -13.91 10.95
C GLY A 80 3.08 -12.57 10.24
N MET A 81 3.22 -11.50 11.03
CA MET A 81 3.32 -10.13 10.53
C MET A 81 4.71 -9.86 9.96
N GLY A 82 4.79 -9.04 8.89
CA GLY A 82 6.05 -8.66 8.27
C GLY A 82 6.72 -9.81 7.50
N ALA A 83 5.92 -10.76 7.01
CA ALA A 83 6.42 -11.90 6.26
C ALA A 83 7.05 -11.46 4.93
N PRO A 84 8.21 -12.03 4.54
CA PRO A 84 8.82 -11.72 3.26
C PRO A 84 7.95 -12.24 2.10
N CYS A 85 7.84 -11.46 1.04
CA CYS A 85 7.09 -11.79 -0.16
C CYS A 85 8.01 -11.73 -1.38
N SER A 86 7.93 -12.74 -2.25
CA SER A 86 8.70 -12.71 -3.51
C SER A 86 8.01 -11.84 -4.55
N TRP A 87 8.72 -11.35 -5.56
CA TRP A 87 8.07 -10.59 -6.65
C TRP A 87 7.01 -11.41 -7.40
N ALA A 88 7.27 -12.70 -7.63
CA ALA A 88 6.32 -13.58 -8.31
C ALA A 88 5.01 -13.75 -7.50
N ASP A 89 5.16 -13.87 -6.19
CA ASP A 89 4.05 -13.96 -5.24
C ASP A 89 3.31 -12.62 -5.11
N PHE A 90 4.04 -11.50 -5.05
CA PHE A 90 3.46 -10.16 -5.12
C PHE A 90 2.60 -9.99 -6.38
N MET A 91 3.11 -10.40 -7.55
CA MET A 91 2.34 -10.40 -8.79
C MET A 91 1.13 -11.34 -8.77
N SER A 92 1.13 -12.42 -7.99
CA SER A 92 0.01 -13.38 -8.02
C SER A 92 -1.28 -12.76 -7.52
N PHE A 93 -1.21 -11.85 -6.55
CA PHE A 93 -2.39 -11.12 -6.07
C PHE A 93 -2.62 -9.78 -6.75
N TRP A 94 -1.76 -9.32 -7.68
CA TRP A 94 -2.04 -8.15 -8.53
C TRP A 94 -2.34 -8.50 -9.99
N GLY A 95 -2.15 -9.76 -10.37
CA GLY A 95 -2.31 -10.25 -11.73
C GLY A 95 -3.77 -10.37 -12.17
N PRO A 96 -4.03 -10.64 -13.46
CA PRO A 96 -5.38 -10.79 -14.00
C PRO A 96 -6.08 -12.11 -13.63
N GLY A 97 -5.41 -13.00 -12.88
CA GLY A 97 -5.95 -14.27 -12.44
C GLY A 97 -6.92 -14.15 -11.26
N PRO A 98 -7.55 -15.25 -10.84
CA PRO A 98 -8.31 -15.26 -9.60
C PRO A 98 -7.37 -14.91 -8.44
N LEU A 99 -7.79 -13.94 -7.62
CA LEU A 99 -7.08 -13.62 -6.40
C LEU A 99 -7.07 -14.85 -5.48
N PRO A 100 -5.94 -15.15 -4.81
CA PRO A 100 -5.93 -16.14 -3.76
C PRO A 100 -7.00 -15.84 -2.72
N GLU A 101 -7.58 -16.89 -2.14
CA GLU A 101 -8.59 -16.73 -1.10
C GLU A 101 -8.00 -15.94 0.07
N GLY A 102 -8.72 -14.92 0.51
CA GLY A 102 -8.27 -14.05 1.61
C GLY A 102 -7.33 -12.92 1.21
N ASP A 103 -6.87 -12.80 -0.05
CA ASP A 103 -5.90 -11.75 -0.46
C ASP A 103 -6.56 -10.44 -0.95
N ARG A 104 -7.90 -10.38 -1.04
CA ARG A 104 -8.62 -9.22 -1.59
C ARG A 104 -8.33 -7.92 -0.83
N HIS A 105 -8.14 -7.99 0.49
CA HIS A 105 -7.86 -6.80 1.31
C HIS A 105 -6.51 -6.16 0.98
N LEU A 106 -5.56 -6.90 0.40
CA LEU A 106 -4.24 -6.38 0.02
C LEU A 106 -4.31 -5.26 -1.03
N HIS A 107 -5.43 -5.15 -1.75
CA HIS A 107 -5.73 -4.06 -2.70
C HIS A 107 -6.29 -2.81 -2.03
N ALA A 108 -6.73 -2.93 -0.79
CA ALA A 108 -7.35 -1.87 0.00
C ALA A 108 -6.46 -1.40 1.16
N VAL A 109 -5.32 -2.05 1.41
CA VAL A 109 -4.32 -1.57 2.36
C VAL A 109 -3.30 -0.66 1.66
N PRO A 110 -2.76 0.33 2.38
CA PRO A 110 -1.71 1.17 1.84
C PRO A 110 -0.32 0.50 1.95
N TRP A 111 0.58 0.93 1.08
CA TRP A 111 1.92 0.40 0.94
C TRP A 111 2.96 1.51 1.01
N TRP A 112 4.11 1.21 1.63
CA TRP A 112 5.31 2.03 1.55
C TRP A 112 6.18 1.58 0.39
N ILE A 113 6.81 2.54 -0.29
CA ILE A 113 7.91 2.26 -1.20
C ILE A 113 9.14 3.06 -0.78
N VAL A 114 10.30 2.41 -0.78
CA VAL A 114 11.60 3.07 -0.63
C VAL A 114 12.30 3.01 -1.98
N ARG A 115 12.89 4.13 -2.38
CA ARG A 115 13.51 4.30 -3.69
C ARG A 115 14.97 4.70 -3.58
N ASP A 116 15.77 4.22 -4.52
CA ASP A 116 17.05 4.79 -4.92
C ASP A 116 16.85 5.48 -6.27
N GLY A 117 16.70 6.80 -6.26
CA GLY A 117 16.24 7.59 -7.40
C GLY A 117 14.85 7.16 -7.90
N ASP A 118 14.79 6.68 -9.15
CA ASP A 118 13.56 6.18 -9.79
C ASP A 118 13.36 4.66 -9.67
N LEU A 119 14.23 3.99 -8.92
CA LEU A 119 14.18 2.55 -8.71
C LEU A 119 13.64 2.23 -7.31
N VAL A 120 12.54 1.49 -7.23
CA VAL A 120 12.00 0.97 -5.97
C VAL A 120 12.86 -0.21 -5.51
N ILE A 121 13.36 -0.12 -4.28
CA ILE A 121 14.22 -1.13 -3.66
C ILE A 121 13.57 -1.83 -2.47
N ARG A 122 12.51 -1.25 -1.88
CA ARG A 122 11.71 -1.87 -0.82
C ARG A 122 10.23 -1.54 -0.97
N ILE A 123 9.38 -2.51 -0.67
CA ILE A 123 7.91 -2.39 -0.65
C ILE A 123 7.41 -3.02 0.65
N ASP A 124 6.73 -2.26 1.50
CA ASP A 124 6.24 -2.78 2.79
C ASP A 124 4.75 -2.48 2.93
N GLU A 125 3.96 -3.46 3.32
CA GLU A 125 2.56 -3.23 3.68
C GLU A 125 2.47 -2.38 4.96
N GLN A 126 1.73 -1.27 4.92
CA GLN A 126 1.43 -0.51 6.13
C GLN A 126 0.40 -1.28 6.96
N TYR A 127 0.81 -1.72 8.15
CA TYR A 127 -0.10 -2.28 9.14
C TYR A 127 -1.10 -1.21 9.62
N LEU A 128 -2.39 -1.53 9.58
CA LEU A 128 -3.45 -0.71 10.17
C LEU A 128 -4.01 -1.47 11.38
N PRO A 129 -3.98 -0.88 12.59
CA PRO A 129 -4.44 -1.53 13.81
C PRO A 129 -5.96 -1.75 13.85
#